data_AF-A0A358TZQ2-F1
#
_entry.id   AF-A0A358TZQ2-F1
#
_cell.length_a   1.000
_cell.length_b   1.000
_cell.length_c   1.000
_cell.angle_alpha   90.00
_cell.angle_beta   90.00
_cell.angle_gamma   90.00
#
_symmetry.space_group_name_H-M   'P 1'
#
loop_
_entity.id
_entity.type
_entity.pdbx_description
1 polymer ?
#
loop_
_entity_poly.entity_id
_entity_poly.type
_entity_poly.pdbx_seq_one_letter_code
_entity_poly.pdbx_strand_id
1 'polypeptide(L)' 'MHIGHNQDDMDHESLAMRHLGEGIFNERAGHLHEALNEYMVANVLDPRLEVAQMKLAALRQKLGLNSKIDLLKEEGGCL' A
#
# COMPACT_ATOMS: atom_id res chain seq x y z
N MET A 1 -16.60 -18.36 33.87
CA MET A 1 -15.45 -19.06 33.27
C MET A 1 -15.01 -18.25 32.07
N HIS A 2 -13.70 -18.05 31.92
CA HIS A 2 -13.06 -17.16 30.96
C HIS A 2 -13.53 -17.48 29.53
N ILE A 3 -13.94 -16.45 28.79
CA ILE A 3 -14.25 -16.55 27.36
C ILE A 3 -12.93 -16.90 26.67
N GLY A 4 -12.85 -18.11 26.09
CA GLY A 4 -11.76 -18.51 25.22
C GLY A 4 -11.83 -17.70 23.94
N HIS A 5 -11.30 -16.48 23.96
CA HIS A 5 -10.88 -15.80 22.75
C HIS A 5 -9.61 -16.51 22.29
N ASN A 6 -9.77 -17.59 21.53
CA ASN A 6 -8.70 -18.13 20.70
C ASN A 6 -8.35 -17.03 19.68
N GLN A 7 -7.40 -16.18 20.04
CA GLN A 7 -6.77 -15.19 19.15
C GLN A 7 -5.74 -15.85 18.21
N ASP A 8 -5.87 -17.16 17.98
CA ASP A 8 -4.85 -17.98 17.30
C ASP A 8 -5.16 -18.27 15.83
N ASP A 9 -6.34 -17.90 15.33
CA ASP A 9 -6.60 -17.81 13.90
C ASP A 9 -6.32 -16.37 13.47
N MET A 10 -5.04 -16.04 13.36
CA MET A 10 -4.60 -14.79 12.75
C MET A 10 -4.89 -14.89 11.25
N ASP A 11 -6.16 -14.72 10.89
CA ASP A 11 -6.64 -14.80 9.51
C ASP A 11 -5.77 -13.91 8.65
N HIS A 12 -5.19 -14.45 7.57
CA HIS A 12 -4.38 -13.67 6.64
C HIS A 12 -5.15 -12.43 6.11
N GLU A 13 -6.48 -12.51 6.05
CA GLU A 13 -7.39 -11.41 5.76
C GLU A 13 -7.30 -10.28 6.82
N SER A 14 -7.24 -10.64 8.10
CA SER A 14 -7.08 -9.69 9.21
C SER A 14 -5.71 -9.00 9.16
N LEU A 15 -4.65 -9.73 8.80
CA LEU A 15 -3.32 -9.16 8.64
C LEU A 15 -3.25 -8.23 7.41
N ALA A 16 -3.87 -8.60 6.29
CA ALA A 16 -3.96 -7.76 5.10
C ALA A 16 -4.69 -6.43 5.40
N MET A 17 -5.80 -6.49 6.14
CA MET A 17 -6.55 -5.31 6.59
C MET A 17 -5.73 -4.42 7.53
N ARG A 18 -4.89 -4.99 8.39
CA ARG A 18 -3.99 -4.22 9.26
C ARG A 18 -2.99 -3.41 8.43
N HIS A 19 -2.29 -4.07 7.51
CA HIS A 19 -1.35 -3.41 6.61
C HIS A 19 -2.04 -2.38 5.70
N LEU A 20 -3.27 -2.64 5.24
CA LEU A 20 -4.07 -1.64 4.54
C LEU A 20 -4.33 -0.39 5.41
N GLY A 21 -4.69 -0.57 6.68
CA GLY A 21 -4.90 0.52 7.62
C GLY A 21 -3.64 1.35 7.88
N GLU A 22 -2.51 0.69 8.09
CA GLU A 22 -1.20 1.34 8.28
C GLU A 22 -0.79 2.12 7.02
N GLY A 23 -1.03 1.56 5.83
CA GLY A 23 -0.80 2.25 4.57
C GLY A 23 -1.63 3.54 4.44
N ILE A 24 -2.91 3.51 4.80
CA ILE A 24 -3.79 4.70 4.79
C ILE A 24 -3.27 5.76 5.77
N PHE A 25 -2.82 5.34 6.95
CA PHE A 25 -2.27 6.24 7.95
C PHE A 25 -1.00 6.93 7.43
N ASN A 26 -0.06 6.16 6.89
CA ASN A 26 1.18 6.69 6.31
C ASN A 26 0.91 7.59 5.09
N GLU A 27 -0.05 7.25 4.24
CA GLU A 27 -0.44 8.06 3.09
C GLU A 27 -0.94 9.44 3.52
N ARG A 28 -1.78 9.48 4.56
CA ARG A 28 -2.30 10.73 5.15
C ARG A 28 -1.22 11.54 5.84
N ALA A 29 -0.23 10.87 6.45
CA ALA A 29 0.94 11.52 7.05
C ALA A 29 1.93 12.07 6.00
N GLY A 30 1.78 11.71 4.72
CA GLY A 30 2.69 12.10 3.65
C GLY A 30 3.89 11.17 3.45
N HIS A 31 3.97 10.09 4.23
CA HIS A 31 4.97 9.04 4.11
C HIS A 31 4.59 8.08 2.98
N LEU A 32 4.70 8.56 1.74
CA LEU A 32 4.19 7.86 0.57
C LEU A 32 4.94 6.56 0.27
N HIS A 33 6.24 6.46 0.60
CA HIS A 33 7.02 5.23 0.39
C HIS A 33 6.64 4.14 1.41
N GLU A 34 6.48 4.50 2.68
CA GLU A 34 5.99 3.60 3.72
C GLU A 34 4.57 3.15 3.43
N ALA A 35 3.69 4.07 2.99
CA ALA A 35 2.35 3.70 2.54
C ALA A 35 2.38 2.69 1.39
N LEU A 36 3.32 2.84 0.45
CA LEU A 36 3.48 1.93 -0.68
C LEU A 36 3.90 0.54 -0.19
N ASN A 37 4.85 0.47 0.74
CA ASN A 37 5.27 -0.78 1.35
C ASN A 37 4.11 -1.50 2.03
N GLU A 38 3.35 -0.79 2.87
CA GLU A 38 2.22 -1.38 3.61
C GLU A 38 1.13 -1.89 2.66
N TYR A 39 0.76 -1.11 1.64
CA TYR A 39 -0.20 -1.57 0.64
C TYR A 39 0.31 -2.76 -0.19
N MET A 40 1.63 -2.86 -0.43
CA MET A 40 2.24 -4.02 -1.11
C MET A 40 2.13 -5.26 -0.25
N VAL A 41 2.42 -5.16 1.06
CA VAL A 41 2.27 -6.27 2.00
C VAL A 41 0.81 -6.71 2.08
N ALA A 42 -0.13 -5.76 2.19
CA ALA A 42 -1.56 -6.05 2.18
C ALA A 42 -2.00 -6.84 0.94
N ASN A 43 -1.53 -6.45 -0.25
CA ASN A 43 -1.83 -7.14 -1.50
C ASN A 43 -1.15 -8.52 -1.63
N VAL A 44 0.00 -8.74 -0.99
CA VAL A 44 0.65 -10.06 -0.94
C VAL A 44 -0.11 -11.00 -0.01
N LEU A 45 -0.60 -10.49 1.11
CA LEU A 45 -1.36 -11.26 2.10
C LEU A 45 -2.76 -11.62 1.60
N ASP A 46 -3.44 -10.68 0.95
CA ASP A 46 -4.70 -10.93 0.27
C ASP A 46 -4.70 -10.31 -1.14
N PRO A 47 -4.35 -11.11 -2.16
CA PRO A 47 -4.40 -10.68 -3.56
C PRO A 47 -5.82 -10.41 -4.08
N ARG A 48 -6.86 -10.79 -3.35
CA ARG A 48 -8.28 -10.54 -3.70
C ARG A 48 -8.80 -9.25 -3.06
N LEU A 49 -8.01 -8.59 -2.22
CA LEU A 49 -8.36 -7.34 -1.56
C LEU A 49 -8.30 -6.17 -2.56
N GLU A 50 -9.41 -5.95 -3.28
CA GLU A 50 -9.52 -4.92 -4.32
C GLU A 50 -9.12 -3.53 -3.83
N VAL A 51 -9.44 -3.20 -2.57
CA VAL A 51 -9.06 -1.92 -1.97
C VAL A 51 -7.55 -1.73 -1.89
N ALA A 52 -6.77 -2.77 -1.56
CA ALA A 52 -5.31 -2.68 -1.52
C ALA A 52 -4.73 -2.45 -2.93
N GLN A 53 -5.27 -3.13 -3.94
CA GLN A 53 -4.90 -2.93 -5.34
C GLN A 53 -5.20 -1.51 -5.83
N MET A 54 -6.40 -1.00 -5.53
CA MET A 54 -6.78 0.36 -5.87
C MET A 54 -5.87 1.39 -5.20
N LYS A 55 -5.56 1.20 -3.91
CA LYS A 55 -4.65 2.06 -3.15
C LYS A 55 -3.23 2.04 -3.72
N LEU A 56 -2.70 0.87 -4.06
CA LEU A 56 -1.41 0.74 -4.74
C LEU A 56 -1.38 1.49 -6.08
N ALA A 57 -2.39 1.31 -6.92
CA ALA A 57 -2.45 1.95 -8.23
C ALA A 57 -2.54 3.48 -8.12
N ALA A 58 -3.35 3.99 -7.17
CA ALA A 58 -3.45 5.42 -6.90
C ALA A 58 -2.12 5.99 -6.37
N LEU A 59 -1.49 5.29 -5.43
CA LEU A 59 -0.25 5.75 -4.80
C LEU A 59 0.94 5.73 -5.78
N ARG A 60 1.02 4.73 -6.66
CA ARG A 60 2.03 4.66 -7.73
C ARG A 60 1.91 5.84 -8.71
N GLN A 61 0.68 6.22 -9.07
CA GLN A 61 0.44 7.41 -9.89
C GLN A 61 0.87 8.69 -9.16
N LYS A 62 0.56 8.81 -7.87
CA LYS A 62 0.94 9.95 -7.03
C LYS A 62 2.46 10.10 -6.87
N LEU A 63 3.17 8.98 -6.79
CA LEU A 63 4.63 8.93 -6.70
C LEU A 63 5.33 9.12 -8.05
N GLY A 64 4.60 9.20 -9.17
CA GLY A 64 5.21 9.24 -10.49
C GLY A 64 5.88 7.93 -10.91
N LEU A 65 5.69 6.84 -10.15
CA LEU A 65 6.21 5.50 -10.43
C LEU A 65 5.46 4.80 -11.59
N ASN A 66 4.87 5.58 -12.50
CA ASN A 66 4.47 5.10 -13.82
C ASN A 66 5.74 4.91 -14.65
N SER A 67 6.44 3.81 -14.42
CA SER A 67 7.64 3.37 -15.14
C SER A 67 7.36 2.97 -16.59
N LYS A 68 6.74 3.88 -17.35
CA LYS A 68 6.83 3.96 -18.80
C LYS A 68 7.05 5.39 -19.31
N ILE A 69 6.96 6.44 -18.47
CA ILE A 69 7.18 7.83 -18.88
C ILE A 69 8.01 8.59 -17.82
N ASP A 70 9.17 8.05 -17.43
CA ASP A 70 10.21 8.83 -16.74
C ASP A 70 11.52 8.87 -17.56
N LEU A 71 11.45 8.55 -18.85
CA LEU A 71 12.61 8.63 -19.76
C LEU A 71 12.71 9.95 -20.53
N LEU A 72 11.86 10.95 -20.28
CA LEU A 72 11.82 12.18 -21.08
C LEU A 72 11.56 13.48 -20.29
N LYS A 73 11.89 13.53 -18.99
CA LYS A 73 11.73 14.78 -18.22
C LYS A 73 12.98 15.24 -17.48
N GLU A 74 14.16 15.00 -18.03
CA GLU A 74 15.40 15.67 -17.60
C GLU A 74 16.34 16.02 -18.76
N GLU A 75 15.85 16.36 -19.95
CA GLU A 75 16.68 17.07 -20.94
C GLU A 75 15.84 18.11 -21.69
N GLY A 76 15.79 19.34 -21.17
CA GLY A 76 15.15 20.44 -21.90
C GLY A 76 14.93 21.69 -21.07
N GLY A 77 15.96 22.54 -21.00
CA GLY A 77 15.73 23.98 -20.79
C GLY A 77 16.59 24.69 -19.76
N CYS A 78 17.91 24.51 -19.80
CA CYS A 78 18.83 25.56 -19.37
C CYS A 78 19.93 25.71 -20.42
N LEU A 79 19.70 26.69 -21.32
CA LEU A 79 20.64 27.62 -21.98
C LEU A 79 20.13 27.98 -23.38
#